data_AF-A0A951ADJ8-F1
#
_entry.id   AF-A0A951ADJ8-F1
#
_cell.length_a   1.000
_cell.length_b   1.000
_cell.length_c   1.000
_cell.angle_alpha   90.00
_cell.angle_beta   90.00
_cell.angle_gamma   90.00
#
_symmetry.space_group_name_H-M   'P 1'
#
loop_
_entity.id
_entity.type
_entity.pdbx_description
1 polymer ?
#
loop_
_entity_poly.entity_id
_entity_poly.type
_entity_poly.pdbx_seq_one_letter_code
_entity_poly.pdbx_strand_id
1 'polypeptide(L)'
;MHPELRARFNADFTPEKYAALLRCVNETEKWPADFRVSETPIFLTREFSDEVQRAAKEIIDFTRTPEFVRHSQSAIPKELEVPNESAHPNFLVVDFGICSEGDRLVPRLIELQAFPSLFGFQWLLLGCMRKHYPAIPMSWTSSF
;
A
#
# COMPACT_ATOMS: atom_id res chain seq x y z
N MET A 1 4.70 -2.09 -14.65
CA MET A 1 5.08 -0.70 -14.26
C MET A 1 4.87 0.23 -15.43
N HIS A 2 4.43 1.47 -15.22
CA HIS A 2 4.17 2.44 -16.30
C HIS A 2 5.50 3.06 -16.82
N PRO A 3 5.95 2.71 -18.03
CA PRO A 3 7.29 3.04 -18.50
C PRO A 3 7.48 4.54 -18.75
N GLU A 4 6.50 5.20 -19.37
CA GLU A 4 6.62 6.62 -19.73
C GLU A 4 6.69 7.53 -18.50
N LEU A 5 5.85 7.30 -17.48
CA LEU A 5 5.91 8.05 -16.23
C LEU A 5 7.18 7.76 -15.43
N ARG A 6 7.65 6.51 -15.43
CA ARG A 6 8.96 6.17 -14.88
C ARG A 6 10.07 6.98 -15.57
N ALA A 7 10.11 7.01 -16.89
CA ALA A 7 11.09 7.78 -17.64
C ALA A 7 11.00 9.30 -17.35
N ARG A 8 9.78 9.85 -17.32
CA ARG A 8 9.53 11.26 -16.98
C ARG A 8 9.99 11.60 -15.56
N PHE A 9 9.68 10.76 -14.57
CA PHE A 9 10.13 10.98 -13.20
C PHE A 9 11.66 10.91 -13.10
N ASN A 10 12.28 9.93 -13.74
CA ASN A 10 13.74 9.79 -13.73
C ASN A 10 14.44 11.00 -14.37
N ALA A 11 13.88 11.57 -15.44
CA ALA A 11 14.41 12.77 -16.07
C ALA A 11 14.24 14.03 -15.20
N ASP A 12 13.23 14.05 -14.33
CA ASP A 12 12.93 15.16 -13.43
C ASP A 12 13.66 15.02 -12.07
N PHE A 13 14.20 13.84 -11.75
CA PHE A 13 14.83 13.53 -10.49
C PHE A 13 16.17 14.25 -10.31
N THR A 14 16.38 14.80 -9.10
CA THR A 14 17.68 15.35 -8.66
C THR A 14 17.86 15.08 -7.16
N PRO A 15 19.11 14.93 -6.67
CA PRO A 15 19.39 14.84 -5.24
C PRO A 15 18.81 16.00 -4.43
N GLU A 16 18.77 17.20 -4.99
CA GLU A 16 18.25 18.41 -4.36
C GLU A 16 16.73 18.31 -4.14
N LYS A 17 15.98 17.79 -5.12
CA LYS A 17 14.55 17.53 -4.97
C LYS A 17 14.27 16.43 -3.95
N TYR A 18 15.11 15.41 -3.89
CA TYR A 18 14.98 14.37 -2.87
C TYR A 18 15.24 14.92 -1.47
N ALA A 19 16.28 15.73 -1.29
CA ALA A 19 16.52 16.42 -0.04
C ALA A 19 15.35 17.35 0.36
N ALA A 20 14.71 18.00 -0.62
CA ALA A 20 13.51 18.81 -0.39
C ALA A 20 12.29 17.96 0.03
N LEU A 21 12.09 16.79 -0.60
CA LEU A 21 11.08 15.81 -0.18
C LEU A 21 11.29 15.38 1.28
N LEU A 22 12.52 15.02 1.66
CA LEU A 22 12.84 14.60 3.03
C LEU A 22 12.56 15.73 4.04
N ARG A 23 12.94 16.98 3.70
CA ARG A 23 12.59 18.14 4.54
C ARG A 23 11.08 18.31 4.67
N CYS A 24 10.34 18.27 3.57
CA CYS A 24 8.88 18.38 3.59
C CYS A 24 8.25 17.35 4.53
N VAL A 25 8.67 16.08 4.45
CA VAL A 25 8.15 15.02 5.34
C VAL A 25 8.52 15.30 6.79
N ASN A 26 9.78 15.63 7.07
CA ASN A 26 10.28 15.80 8.43
C ASN A 26 9.81 17.09 9.13
N GLU A 27 9.37 18.09 8.39
CA GLU A 27 8.86 19.37 8.91
C GLU A 27 7.33 19.42 8.98
N THR A 28 6.61 18.40 8.46
CA THR A 28 5.14 18.42 8.46
C THR A 28 4.55 18.15 9.85
N GLU A 29 5.17 17.27 10.62
CA GLU A 29 4.69 16.87 11.95
C GLU A 29 5.69 17.28 13.05
N LYS A 30 5.25 17.18 14.31
CA LYS A 30 6.09 17.55 15.47
C LYS A 30 7.42 16.78 15.51
N TRP A 31 7.43 15.55 15.03
CA TRP A 31 8.60 14.68 15.02
C TRP A 31 8.94 14.26 13.59
N PRO A 32 10.23 14.20 13.24
CA PRO A 32 10.66 13.72 11.93
C PRO A 32 10.33 12.23 11.76
N ALA A 33 10.29 11.77 10.51
CA ALA A 33 10.15 10.34 10.23
C ALA A 33 11.37 9.57 10.78
N ASP A 34 11.10 8.49 11.51
CA ASP A 34 12.09 7.58 12.09
C ASP A 34 12.45 6.41 11.15
N PHE A 35 11.96 6.45 9.92
CA PHE A 35 12.20 5.47 8.87
C PHE A 35 12.64 6.13 7.55
N ARG A 36 13.16 5.32 6.64
CA ARG A 36 13.64 5.79 5.34
C ARG A 36 12.48 6.03 4.38
N VAL A 37 12.51 7.17 3.70
CA VAL A 37 11.57 7.50 2.62
C VAL A 37 12.23 7.15 1.29
N SER A 38 11.53 6.42 0.42
CA SER A 38 12.03 6.11 -0.93
C SER A 38 12.21 7.39 -1.75
N GLU A 39 13.29 7.50 -2.52
CA GLU A 39 13.51 8.65 -3.42
C GLU A 39 12.52 8.71 -4.59
N THR A 40 11.82 7.61 -4.88
CA THR A 40 10.88 7.49 -5.99
C THR A 40 9.60 6.76 -5.60
N PRO A 41 8.44 7.17 -6.15
CA PRO A 41 7.23 6.36 -6.11
C PRO A 41 7.33 5.16 -7.06
N ILE A 42 6.39 4.22 -6.92
CA ILE A 42 6.10 3.17 -7.90
C ILE A 42 4.94 3.60 -8.80
N PHE A 43 5.09 3.43 -10.12
CA PHE A 43 4.03 3.72 -11.09
C PHE A 43 3.42 2.41 -11.58
N LEU A 44 2.30 2.00 -10.99
CA LEU A 44 1.57 0.80 -11.40
C LEU A 44 0.74 1.08 -12.65
N THR A 45 0.62 0.11 -13.55
CA THR A 45 -0.30 0.21 -14.70
C THR A 45 -1.72 -0.03 -14.20
N ARG A 46 -2.73 0.52 -14.89
CA ARG A 46 -4.14 0.27 -14.57
C ARG A 46 -4.45 -1.23 -14.54
N GLU A 47 -3.96 -1.97 -15.53
CA GLU A 47 -4.10 -3.42 -15.61
C GLU A 47 -3.63 -4.13 -14.34
N PHE A 48 -2.42 -3.82 -13.86
CA PHE A 48 -1.86 -4.44 -12.67
C PHE A 48 -2.60 -3.99 -11.40
N SER A 49 -2.95 -2.70 -11.29
CA SER A 49 -3.74 -2.19 -10.17
C SER A 49 -5.11 -2.85 -10.08
N ASP A 50 -5.78 -3.07 -11.21
CA ASP A 50 -7.08 -3.74 -11.26
C ASP A 50 -6.94 -5.24 -10.89
N GLU A 51 -5.83 -5.88 -11.27
CA GLU A 51 -5.52 -7.26 -10.89
C GLU A 51 -5.31 -7.41 -9.38
N VAL A 52 -4.53 -6.52 -8.76
CA VAL A 52 -4.32 -6.48 -7.29
C VAL A 52 -5.65 -6.25 -6.57
N GLN A 53 -6.48 -5.32 -7.03
CA GLN A 53 -7.78 -5.04 -6.42
C GLN A 53 -8.74 -6.24 -6.49
N ARG A 54 -8.79 -6.93 -7.64
CA ARG A 54 -9.60 -8.15 -7.78
C ARG A 54 -9.11 -9.23 -6.82
N ALA A 55 -7.80 -9.49 -6.78
CA ALA A 55 -7.23 -10.49 -5.87
C ALA A 55 -7.51 -10.15 -4.40
N ALA A 56 -7.34 -8.89 -4.00
CA ALA A 56 -7.67 -8.43 -2.65
C ALA A 56 -9.15 -8.65 -2.33
N LYS A 57 -10.05 -8.27 -3.24
CA LYS A 57 -11.49 -8.44 -3.08
C LYS A 57 -11.90 -9.91 -2.96
N GLU A 58 -11.33 -10.79 -3.77
CA GLU A 58 -11.59 -12.24 -3.70
C GLU A 58 -11.19 -12.80 -2.33
N ILE A 59 -10.04 -12.39 -1.79
CA ILE A 59 -9.61 -12.80 -0.45
C ILE A 59 -10.54 -12.25 0.63
N ILE A 60 -10.91 -10.97 0.55
CA ILE A 60 -11.84 -10.33 1.50
C ILE A 60 -13.21 -11.03 1.48
N ASP A 61 -13.72 -11.40 0.31
CA ASP A 61 -14.99 -12.10 0.18
C ASP A 61 -14.88 -13.53 0.76
N PHE A 62 -13.74 -14.22 0.55
CA PHE A 62 -13.50 -15.55 1.08
C PHE A 62 -13.44 -15.57 2.62
N THR A 63 -12.78 -14.60 3.25
CA THR A 63 -12.69 -14.52 4.73
C THR A 63 -14.03 -14.28 5.41
N ARG A 64 -15.05 -13.88 4.65
CA ARG A 64 -16.41 -13.64 5.14
C ARG A 64 -17.36 -14.82 4.94
N THR A 65 -16.87 -15.92 4.37
CA THR A 65 -17.69 -17.11 4.18
C THR A 65 -17.94 -17.83 5.52
N PRO A 66 -19.13 -18.45 5.72
CA PRO A 66 -19.40 -19.23 6.92
C PRO A 66 -18.41 -20.38 7.11
N GLU A 67 -17.87 -20.91 6.02
CA GLU A 67 -16.86 -21.95 6.05
C GLU A 67 -15.53 -21.45 6.61
N PHE A 68 -15.03 -20.31 6.12
CA PHE A 68 -13.80 -19.71 6.65
C PHE A 68 -13.94 -19.40 8.15
N VAL A 69 -15.05 -18.79 8.56
CA VAL A 69 -15.32 -18.46 9.97
C VAL A 69 -15.27 -19.71 10.86
N ARG A 70 -15.87 -20.82 10.44
CA ARG A 70 -15.80 -22.08 11.20
C ARG A 70 -14.37 -22.62 11.30
N HIS A 71 -13.60 -22.53 10.22
CA HIS A 71 -12.21 -23.01 10.21
C HIS A 71 -11.27 -22.11 11.03
N SER A 72 -11.52 -20.80 11.06
CA SER A 72 -10.68 -19.85 11.80
C SER A 72 -10.88 -19.92 13.33
N GLN A 73 -11.99 -20.48 13.81
CA GLN A 73 -12.28 -20.62 15.25
C GLN A 73 -11.20 -21.40 16.01
N SER A 74 -10.52 -22.35 15.37
CA SER A 74 -9.42 -23.09 16.01
C SER A 74 -8.06 -22.39 15.95
N ALA A 75 -7.97 -21.21 15.32
CA ALA A 75 -6.71 -20.50 15.17
C ALA A 75 -6.26 -19.80 16.47
N ILE A 76 -7.20 -19.46 17.35
CA ILE A 76 -6.93 -18.82 18.64
C ILE A 76 -7.10 -19.87 19.76
N PRO A 77 -6.08 -20.08 20.62
CA PRO A 77 -6.22 -20.89 21.81
C PRO A 77 -7.38 -20.40 22.69
N LYS A 78 -8.12 -21.32 23.30
CA LYS A 78 -9.32 -20.99 24.11
C LYS A 78 -9.03 -19.99 25.22
N GLU A 79 -7.84 -20.02 25.78
CA GLU A 79 -7.40 -19.14 26.87
C GLU A 79 -7.15 -17.69 26.40
N LEU A 80 -7.06 -17.47 25.08
CA LEU A 80 -6.84 -16.18 24.44
C LEU A 80 -8.10 -15.66 23.72
N GLU A 81 -9.24 -16.35 23.83
CA GLU A 81 -10.51 -15.87 23.28
C GLU A 81 -10.95 -14.57 23.96
N VAL A 82 -11.26 -13.56 23.15
CA VAL A 82 -11.79 -12.28 23.62
C VAL A 82 -13.30 -12.25 23.32
N PRO A 83 -14.16 -11.97 24.32
CA PRO A 83 -15.61 -11.96 24.11
C PRO A 83 -16.05 -10.82 23.20
N ASN A 84 -17.21 -10.98 22.56
CA ASN A 84 -17.84 -9.98 21.68
C ASN A 84 -17.05 -9.64 20.40
N GLU A 85 -16.44 -10.65 19.77
CA GLU A 85 -15.87 -10.50 18.42
C GLU A 85 -16.93 -9.99 17.43
N SER A 86 -16.53 -9.05 16.56
CA SER A 86 -17.39 -8.56 15.49
C SER A 86 -17.60 -9.66 14.45
N ALA A 87 -18.78 -9.68 13.82
CA ALA A 87 -19.11 -10.69 12.79
C ALA A 87 -18.20 -10.63 11.53
N HIS A 88 -17.39 -9.59 11.40
CA HIS A 88 -16.42 -9.36 10.32
C HIS A 88 -15.30 -8.44 10.83
N PRO A 89 -14.10 -8.50 10.23
CA PRO A 89 -13.01 -7.59 10.60
C PRO A 89 -13.38 -6.13 10.31
N ASN A 90 -13.11 -5.24 11.27
CA ASN A 90 -13.32 -3.79 11.11
C ASN A 90 -12.33 -3.15 10.14
N PHE A 91 -11.12 -3.71 10.08
CA PHE A 91 -10.05 -3.33 9.16
C PHE A 91 -9.43 -4.59 8.59
N LEU A 92 -9.09 -4.55 7.30
CA LEU A 92 -8.37 -5.62 6.63
C LEU A 92 -7.43 -5.02 5.59
N VAL A 93 -6.16 -5.38 5.70
CA VAL A 93 -5.08 -5.01 4.79
C VAL A 93 -4.57 -6.31 4.17
N VAL A 94 -4.37 -6.29 2.86
CA VAL A 94 -3.87 -7.43 2.09
C VAL A 94 -2.57 -7.03 1.44
N ASP A 95 -1.47 -7.62 1.90
CA ASP A 95 -0.14 -7.31 1.42
C ASP A 95 0.22 -8.23 0.26
N PHE A 96 0.65 -7.63 -0.85
CA PHE A 96 1.08 -8.35 -2.04
C PHE A 96 2.55 -8.06 -2.38
N GLY A 97 3.27 -9.12 -2.70
CA GLY A 97 4.51 -9.04 -3.45
C GLY A 97 4.20 -8.84 -4.93
N ILE A 98 5.00 -8.00 -5.59
CA ILE A 98 5.00 -7.88 -7.05
C ILE A 98 6.02 -8.90 -7.58
N CYS A 99 5.54 -9.99 -8.18
CA CYS A 99 6.37 -11.06 -8.73
C CYS A 99 6.35 -11.04 -10.26
N SER A 100 7.23 -11.83 -10.88
CA SER A 100 7.27 -12.01 -12.34
C SER A 100 6.89 -13.43 -12.72
N GLU A 101 6.07 -13.56 -13.77
CA GLU A 101 5.77 -14.81 -14.46
C GLU A 101 6.01 -14.62 -15.95
N GLY A 102 7.16 -15.10 -16.43
CA GLY A 102 7.67 -14.71 -17.74
C GLY A 102 7.83 -13.20 -17.81
N ASP A 103 7.20 -12.59 -18.82
CA ASP A 103 7.26 -11.13 -19.06
C ASP A 103 6.14 -10.34 -18.34
N ARG A 104 5.29 -11.01 -17.56
CA ARG A 104 4.17 -10.36 -16.82
C ARG A 104 4.50 -10.17 -15.34
N LEU A 105 4.04 -9.05 -14.79
CA LEU A 105 3.98 -8.84 -13.34
C LEU A 105 2.70 -9.46 -12.79
N VAL A 106 2.79 -10.16 -11.67
CA VAL A 106 1.66 -10.79 -10.97
C VAL A 106 1.71 -10.49 -9.47
N PRO A 107 0.55 -10.25 -8.81
CA PRO A 107 0.51 -10.09 -7.37
C PRO A 107 0.52 -11.45 -6.66
N ARG A 108 1.33 -11.58 -5.61
CA ARG A 108 1.39 -12.77 -4.74
C ARG A 108 1.13 -12.38 -3.30
N LEU A 109 0.16 -13.05 -2.66
CA LEU A 109 -0.20 -12.79 -1.26
C LEU A 109 1.02 -13.01 -0.37
N ILE A 110 1.30 -12.04 0.49
CA ILE A 110 2.32 -12.10 1.53
C ILE A 110 1.65 -12.27 2.90
N GLU A 111 0.73 -11.36 3.24
CA GLU A 111 0.12 -11.31 4.56
C GLU A 111 -1.29 -10.70 4.53
N LEU A 112 -2.09 -11.08 5.52
CA LEU A 112 -3.35 -10.43 5.89
C LEU A 112 -3.19 -9.78 7.27
N GLN A 113 -3.47 -8.48 7.37
CA GLN A 113 -3.34 -7.73 8.62
C GLN A 113 -4.65 -7.02 8.96
N ALA A 114 -4.95 -6.91 10.25
CA ALA A 114 -6.16 -6.24 10.75
C ALA A 114 -5.87 -4.87 11.42
N PHE A 115 -4.68 -4.30 11.19
CA PHE A 115 -4.25 -3.03 11.80
C PHE A 115 -4.10 -1.92 10.75
N PRO A 116 -4.88 -0.82 10.85
CA PRO A 116 -4.89 0.22 9.84
C PRO A 116 -3.75 1.24 10.06
N SER A 117 -2.52 0.87 9.72
CA SER A 117 -1.36 1.77 9.81
C SER A 117 -1.02 2.43 8.47
N LEU A 118 -0.20 3.49 8.51
CA LEU A 118 0.44 4.15 7.36
C LEU A 118 -0.46 4.89 6.34
N PHE A 119 -1.78 4.71 6.32
CA PHE A 119 -2.67 5.37 5.35
C PHE A 119 -2.54 6.90 5.33
N GLY A 120 -2.51 7.54 6.49
CA GLY A 120 -2.31 8.99 6.60
C GLY A 120 -0.92 9.42 6.11
N PHE A 121 0.11 8.63 6.42
CA PHE A 121 1.47 8.87 5.96
C PHE A 121 1.59 8.76 4.43
N GLN A 122 0.93 7.78 3.80
CA GLN A 122 0.91 7.64 2.34
C GLN A 122 0.35 8.89 1.66
N TRP A 123 -0.74 9.46 2.20
CA TRP A 123 -1.33 10.69 1.68
C TRP A 123 -0.41 11.91 1.86
N LEU A 124 0.18 12.07 3.06
CA LEU A 124 1.16 13.12 3.36
C LEU A 124 2.36 13.03 2.40
N LEU A 125 2.91 11.83 2.23
CA LEU A 125 4.06 11.58 1.37
C LEU A 125 3.75 11.94 -0.08
N LEU A 126 2.58 11.56 -0.60
CA LEU A 126 2.15 11.94 -1.95
C LEU A 126 2.06 13.46 -2.10
N GLY A 127 1.54 14.16 -1.08
CA GLY A 127 1.50 15.62 -1.03
C GLY A 127 2.90 16.24 -1.12
N CYS A 128 3.84 15.78 -0.30
CA CYS A 128 5.23 16.24 -0.33
C CYS A 128 5.93 15.90 -1.65
N MET A 129 5.70 14.70 -2.22
CA MET A 129 6.26 14.33 -3.51
C MET A 129 5.78 15.28 -4.62
N ARG A 130 4.48 15.59 -4.68
CA ARG A 130 3.92 16.51 -5.69
C ARG A 130 4.44 17.94 -5.58
N LYS A 131 4.81 18.41 -4.40
CA LYS A 131 5.44 19.73 -4.21
C LYS A 131 6.80 19.84 -4.90
N HIS A 132 7.53 18.73 -5.04
CA HIS A 132 8.92 18.74 -5.52
C HIS A 132 9.11 18.02 -6.87
N TYR A 133 8.16 17.17 -7.26
CA TYR A 133 8.20 16.39 -8.50
C TYR A 133 6.95 16.65 -9.34
N PRO A 134 6.95 17.70 -10.20
CA PRO A 134 5.84 17.98 -11.12
C PRO A 134 5.61 16.86 -12.15
N ALA A 135 6.57 15.94 -12.29
CA ALA A 135 6.42 14.74 -13.11
C ALA A 135 5.30 13.80 -12.62
N ILE A 136 4.84 13.91 -11.36
CA ILE A 136 3.73 13.12 -10.81
C ILE A 136 2.40 13.82 -11.13
N PRO A 137 1.54 13.25 -12.00
CA PRO A 137 0.30 13.90 -12.38
C PRO A 137 -0.74 13.91 -11.23
N MET A 138 -1.61 14.92 -11.21
CA MET A 138 -2.67 15.04 -10.20
C MET A 138 -3.69 13.89 -10.22
N SER A 139 -3.87 13.24 -11.38
CA SER A 139 -4.75 12.08 -11.54
C SER A 139 -4.17 10.77 -10.98
N TRP A 140 -2.91 10.77 -10.53
CA TRP A 140 -2.25 9.58 -9.97
C TRP A 140 -2.25 9.63 -8.45
N THR A 141 -2.98 8.72 -7.83
CA THR A 141 -3.19 8.65 -6.38
C THR A 141 -2.42 7.49 -5.75
N SER A 142 -2.21 7.56 -4.44
CA SER A 142 -1.66 6.46 -3.62
C SER A 142 -2.75 5.50 -3.14
N SER A 143 -4.00 5.75 -3.50
CA SER A 143 -5.18 4.97 -3.16
C SER A 143 -5.93 4.59 -4.43
N PHE A 144 -6.40 3.35 -4.49
CA PHE A 144 -7.22 2.80 -5.57
C PHE A 144 -8.23 1.82 -5.00
#